data_AF-A0AAD8MGM1-F1
#
_entry.id   AF-A0AAD8MGM1-F1
#
_cell.length_a   1.000
_cell.length_b   1.000
_cell.length_c   1.000
_cell.angle_alpha   90.00
_cell.angle_beta   90.00
_cell.angle_gamma   90.00
#
_symmetry.space_group_name_H-M   'P 1'
#
loop_
_entity.id
_entity.type
_entity.pdbx_description
1 polymer ?
#
loop_
_entity_poly.entity_id
_entity_poly.type
_entity_poly.pdbx_seq_one_letter_code
_entity_poly.pdbx_strand_id
1 'polypeptide(L)'
;MPSYLEQLKIIIAMKEAGNIKRFIPSEFGNEVDRISPLPPFKAIFDKKKAVRRAAEKSGKPCTFIFANSFGAYFVNILLRPFDEKLHKVTVYGTGETKYKS
;
A
#
# COMPACT_ATOMS: atom_id res chain seq x y z
N MET A 1 -8.52 0.75 -13.29
CA MET A 1 -8.55 1.25 -11.90
C MET A 1 -8.34 2.76 -11.91
N PRO A 2 -9.00 3.53 -11.04
CA PRO A 2 -8.68 4.95 -10.87
C PRO A 2 -7.18 5.12 -10.58
N SER A 3 -6.57 6.17 -11.14
CA SER A 3 -5.17 6.49 -10.83
C SER A 3 -5.04 6.72 -9.32
N TYR A 4 -3.97 6.20 -8.70
CA TYR A 4 -3.69 6.44 -7.28
C TYR A 4 -3.69 7.94 -6.91
N LEU A 5 -3.29 8.78 -7.87
CA LEU A 5 -3.23 10.23 -7.74
C LEU A 5 -4.61 10.91 -7.67
N GLU A 6 -5.70 10.21 -7.93
CA GLU A 6 -7.05 10.74 -7.74
C GLU A 6 -7.33 11.12 -6.28
N GLN A 7 -6.61 10.53 -5.32
CA GLN A 7 -6.66 10.94 -3.91
C GLN A 7 -6.26 12.40 -3.68
N LEU A 8 -5.53 13.04 -4.61
CA LEU A 8 -5.25 14.48 -4.53
C LEU A 8 -6.54 15.32 -4.57
N LYS A 9 -7.56 14.87 -5.31
CA LYS A 9 -8.87 15.53 -5.35
C LYS A 9 -9.58 15.46 -4.00
N ILE A 10 -9.45 14.32 -3.30
CA ILE A 10 -9.99 14.14 -1.94
C ILE A 10 -9.30 15.11 -0.97
N ILE A 11 -7.99 15.28 -1.08
CA ILE A 11 -7.24 16.23 -0.24
C ILE A 11 -7.68 17.67 -0.49
N ILE A 12 -7.95 18.05 -1.74
CA ILE A 12 -8.47 19.38 -2.09
C ILE A 12 -9.86 19.58 -1.45
N ALA A 13 -10.79 18.66 -1.69
CA ALA A 13 -12.14 18.73 -1.12
C ALA A 13 -12.14 18.74 0.41
N MET A 14 -11.23 17.98 1.04
CA MET A 14 -11.04 17.99 2.49
C MET A 14 -10.62 19.37 3.02
N LYS A 15 -9.73 20.07 2.31
CA LYS A 15 -9.32 21.43 2.69
C LYS A 15 -10.49 22.40 2.62
N GLU A 16 -11.25 22.34 1.53
CA GLU A 16 -12.43 23.19 1.29
C GLU A 16 -13.52 22.97 2.33
N ALA A 17 -13.82 21.70 2.66
CA ALA A 17 -14.84 21.37 3.64
C ALA A 17 -14.48 21.82 5.07
N GLY A 18 -13.19 21.85 5.41
CA GLY A 18 -12.68 22.37 6.68
C GLY A 18 -13.00 21.55 7.94
N ASN A 19 -14.01 20.68 7.90
CA ASN A 19 -14.57 19.95 9.04
C ASN A 19 -14.01 18.52 9.23
N ILE A 20 -13.23 18.00 8.27
CA ILE A 20 -12.62 16.67 8.37
C ILE A 20 -11.59 16.63 9.49
N LYS A 21 -11.74 15.65 10.39
CA LYS A 21 -10.90 15.50 11.59
C LYS A 21 -9.70 14.58 11.39
N ARG A 22 -9.75 13.69 10.39
CA ARG A 22 -8.67 12.77 10.05
C ARG A 22 -8.79 12.32 8.60
N PHE A 23 -7.68 12.26 7.89
CA PHE A 23 -7.57 11.57 6.61
C PHE A 23 -6.74 10.29 6.75
N ILE A 24 -7.17 9.22 6.08
CA ILE A 24 -6.46 7.95 6.02
C ILE A 24 -6.32 7.60 4.53
N PRO A 25 -5.17 7.93 3.88
CA PRO A 25 -4.97 7.59 2.48
C PRO A 25 -4.85 6.08 2.30
N SER A 26 -5.08 5.63 1.06
CA SER A 26 -4.93 4.23 0.68
C SER A 26 -3.44 3.82 0.64
N GLU A 27 -2.84 3.55 1.79
CA GLU A 27 -1.45 3.09 1.90
C GLU A 27 -1.38 1.56 1.93
N PHE A 28 -2.04 0.94 2.92
CA PHE A 28 -2.39 -0.48 3.13
C PHE A 28 -1.50 -1.55 2.48
N GLY A 29 -0.19 -1.35 2.56
CA GLY A 29 0.83 -2.31 2.17
C GLY A 29 2.12 -1.98 2.91
N ASN A 30 3.26 -2.05 2.23
CA ASN A 30 4.56 -1.72 2.80
C ASN A 30 4.74 -0.21 3.08
N GLU A 31 5.63 0.10 4.02
CA GLU A 31 6.04 1.48 4.32
C GLU A 31 6.92 2.06 3.19
N VAL A 32 6.30 2.77 2.25
CA VAL A 32 6.93 3.21 0.99
C VAL A 32 8.15 4.12 1.17
N ASP A 33 8.30 4.78 2.32
CA ASP A 33 9.44 5.66 2.61
C ASP A 33 10.68 4.90 3.11
N ARG A 34 10.54 3.64 3.55
CA ARG A 34 11.65 2.83 4.09
C ARG A 34 12.22 1.82 3.12
N ILE A 35 11.57 1.60 1.97
CA ILE A 35 11.96 0.54 1.03
C ILE A 35 12.08 1.04 -0.41
N SER A 36 13.01 0.43 -1.15
CA SER A 36 13.26 0.71 -2.57
C SER A 36 13.08 -0.57 -3.39
N PRO A 37 11.92 -0.76 -4.05
CA PRO A 37 11.63 -1.95 -4.82
C PRO A 37 12.19 -1.86 -6.25
N LEU A 38 12.03 -2.94 -7.02
CA LEU A 38 12.32 -2.95 -8.45
C LEU A 38 11.46 -1.92 -9.21
N PRO A 39 11.90 -1.46 -10.40
CA PRO A 39 11.31 -0.32 -11.10
C PRO A 39 9.79 -0.34 -11.28
N PRO A 40 9.14 -1.48 -11.61
CA PRO A 40 7.69 -1.53 -11.77
C PRO A 40 6.93 -1.14 -10.49
N PHE A 41 7.41 -1.60 -9.33
CA PHE A 41 6.81 -1.27 -8.03
C PHE A 41 7.25 0.11 -7.54
N LYS A 42 8.44 0.58 -7.93
CA LYS A 42 8.92 1.92 -7.56
C LYS A 42 7.99 3.01 -8.09
N ALA A 43 7.52 2.88 -9.34
CA ALA A 43 6.56 3.81 -9.92
C ALA A 43 5.23 3.88 -9.14
N ILE A 44 4.81 2.78 -8.51
CA ILE A 44 3.64 2.77 -7.62
C ILE A 44 3.96 3.50 -6.32
N PHE A 45 5.13 3.27 -5.73
CA PHE A 45 5.55 3.92 -4.48
C PHE A 45 5.73 5.43 -4.66
N ASP A 46 6.26 5.87 -5.79
CA ASP A 46 6.41 7.30 -6.09
C ASP A 46 5.05 8.03 -6.09
N LYS A 47 3.99 7.38 -6.60
CA LYS A 47 2.61 7.91 -6.52
C LYS A 47 2.08 7.94 -5.08
N LYS A 48 2.36 6.92 -4.28
CA LYS A 48 2.03 6.89 -2.83
C LYS A 48 2.70 8.03 -2.07
N LYS A 49 3.99 8.23 -2.30
CA LYS A 49 4.78 9.33 -1.73
C LYS A 49 4.20 10.69 -2.12
N ALA A 50 3.79 10.89 -3.37
CA ALA A 50 3.18 12.15 -3.80
C ALA A 50 1.90 12.49 -3.01
N VAL A 51 0.99 11.52 -2.82
CA VAL A 51 -0.22 11.72 -2.01
C VAL A 51 0.12 11.95 -0.54
N ARG A 52 1.10 11.21 0.01
CA ARG A 52 1.59 11.42 1.39
C ARG A 52 2.08 12.85 1.62
N ARG A 53 2.96 13.34 0.75
CA ARG A 53 3.48 14.72 0.84
C ARG A 53 2.36 15.76 0.67
N ALA A 54 1.37 15.50 -0.18
CA ALA A 54 0.21 16.38 -0.33
C ALA A 54 -0.70 16.38 0.93
N ALA A 55 -0.89 15.23 1.56
CA ALA A 55 -1.66 15.08 2.78
C ALA A 55 -0.99 15.81 3.96
N GLU A 56 0.32 15.68 4.13
CA GLU A 56 1.07 16.43 5.17
C GLU A 56 1.02 17.94 4.94
N LYS A 57 1.24 18.39 3.70
CA LYS A 57 1.11 19.81 3.30
C LYS A 57 -0.32 20.34 3.45
N SER A 58 -1.30 19.50 3.75
CA SER A 58 -2.67 19.97 3.99
C SER A 58 -2.88 20.59 5.37
N GLY A 59 -1.99 20.31 6.32
CA GLY A 59 -2.16 20.73 7.72
C GLY A 59 -3.30 20.03 8.46
N LYS A 60 -4.03 19.10 7.82
CA LYS A 60 -5.06 18.29 8.48
C LYS A 60 -4.44 17.03 9.10
N PRO A 61 -4.97 16.52 10.23
CA PRO A 61 -4.49 15.28 10.81
C PRO A 61 -4.60 14.12 9.82
N CYS A 62 -3.51 13.37 9.65
CA CYS A 62 -3.42 12.25 8.73
C CYS A 62 -2.84 11.02 9.45
N THR A 63 -3.31 9.82 9.09
CA THR A 63 -2.76 8.55 9.59
C THR A 63 -2.41 7.65 8.42
N PHE A 64 -1.15 7.22 8.34
CA PHE A 64 -0.69 6.27 7.33
C PHE A 64 -0.68 4.86 7.93
N ILE A 65 -1.43 3.94 7.32
CA ILE A 65 -1.56 2.56 7.82
C ILE A 65 -0.75 1.62 6.94
N PHE A 66 0.22 0.93 7.55
CA PHE A 66 1.03 -0.11 6.92
C PHE A 66 0.54 -1.48 7.34
N ALA A 67 -0.41 -2.02 6.59
CA ALA A 67 -1.07 -3.29 6.89
C ALA A 67 -0.21 -4.52 6.49
N ASN A 68 1.00 -4.31 5.98
CA ASN A 68 1.87 -5.36 5.44
C ASN A 68 1.12 -6.22 4.39
N SER A 69 1.18 -7.54 4.54
CA SER A 69 0.58 -8.49 3.61
C SER A 69 -0.85 -8.82 3.98
N PHE A 70 -1.77 -8.75 3.01
CA PHE A 70 -3.14 -9.25 3.18
C PHE A 70 -3.14 -10.77 3.31
N GLY A 71 -3.47 -11.28 4.50
CA GLY A 71 -3.34 -12.70 4.84
C GLY A 71 -4.05 -13.63 3.84
N ALA A 72 -5.36 -13.49 3.65
CA ALA A 72 -6.12 -14.33 2.74
C ALA A 72 -5.66 -14.20 1.27
N TYR A 73 -5.28 -13.00 0.84
CA TYR A 73 -4.78 -12.77 -0.53
C TYR A 73 -3.47 -13.53 -0.78
N PHE A 74 -2.49 -13.37 0.11
CA PHE A 74 -1.19 -14.05 -0.04
C PHE A 74 -1.26 -15.55 0.23
N VAL A 75 -2.10 -16.03 1.15
CA VAL A 75 -2.35 -17.47 1.33
C VAL A 75 -2.88 -18.08 0.04
N ASN A 76 -3.87 -17.44 -0.60
CA ASN A 76 -4.44 -17.94 -1.85
C ASN A 76 -3.45 -17.94 -3.01
N ILE A 77 -2.57 -16.93 -3.11
CA ILE A 77 -1.57 -16.86 -4.18
C ILE A 77 -0.41 -17.84 -3.96
N LEU A 78 0.09 -17.94 -2.73
CA LEU A 78 1.28 -18.73 -2.42
C LEU A 78 0.96 -20.22 -2.29
N LEU A 79 -0.13 -20.56 -1.61
CA LEU A 79 -0.49 -21.95 -1.29
C LEU A 79 -1.56 -22.54 -2.20
N ARG A 80 -2.39 -21.68 -2.83
CA ARG A 80 -3.52 -22.08 -3.68
C ARG A 80 -4.36 -23.22 -3.07
N PRO A 81 -4.89 -23.05 -1.85
CA PRO A 81 -5.57 -24.12 -1.10
C PRO A 81 -6.84 -24.65 -1.78
N PHE A 82 -7.34 -23.94 -2.79
CA PHE A 82 -8.49 -24.34 -3.60
C PHE A 82 -8.14 -25.31 -4.75
N ASP A 83 -6.86 -25.58 -4.99
CA ASP A 83 -6.40 -26.45 -6.08
C ASP A 83 -5.97 -27.82 -5.52
N GLU A 84 -6.93 -28.75 -5.42
CA GLU A 84 -6.71 -30.08 -4.85
C GLU A 84 -5.67 -30.93 -5.61
N LYS A 85 -5.40 -30.59 -6.88
CA LYS A 85 -4.45 -31.28 -7.75
C LYS A 85 -3.03 -30.74 -7.60
N LEU A 86 -2.85 -29.65 -6.85
CA LEU A 86 -1.57 -29.01 -6.67
C LEU A 86 -0.75 -29.75 -5.59
N HIS A 87 0.22 -30.55 -6.04
CA HIS A 87 1.14 -31.28 -5.16
C HIS A 87 2.52 -30.62 -5.02
N LYS A 88 2.69 -29.39 -5.53
CA LYS A 88 3.94 -28.63 -5.47
C LYS A 88 3.65 -27.17 -5.17
N VAL A 89 4.49 -26.56 -4.35
CA VAL A 89 4.43 -25.12 -4.04
C VAL A 89 5.62 -24.41 -4.68
N THR A 90 5.41 -23.21 -5.20
CA THR A 90 6.49 -22.36 -5.71
C THR A 90 7.06 -21.51 -4.58
N VAL A 91 8.37 -21.57 -4.38
CA VAL A 91 9.10 -20.71 -3.44
C VAL A 91 9.82 -19.62 -4.23
N TYR A 92 9.58 -18.36 -3.87
CA TYR A 92 10.25 -17.21 -4.49
C TYR A 92 11.54 -16.89 -3.72
N GLY A 93 12.69 -17.01 -4.38
CA GLY A 93 14.00 -16.86 -3.72
C GLY A 93 14.34 -18.05 -2.83
N THR A 94 15.01 -17.82 -1.69
CA THR A 94 15.37 -18.89 -0.74
C THR A 94 14.23 -19.32 0.18
N GLY A 95 13.18 -18.51 0.32
CA GLY A 95 12.07 -18.76 1.24
C GLY A 95 12.34 -18.35 2.71
N GLU A 96 13.51 -17.82 3.03
CA GLU A 96 13.91 -17.49 4.41
C GLU A 96 13.61 -16.03 4.81
N THR A 97 13.15 -15.22 3.86
CA THR A 97 12.99 -13.78 4.06
C THR A 97 11.84 -13.45 5.01
N LYS A 98 12.11 -12.59 5.99
CA LYS A 98 11.11 -11.98 6.89
C LYS A 98 11.18 -10.45 6.78
N TYR A 99 10.09 -9.77 7.14
CA TYR A 99 10.12 -8.31 7.28
C TYR A 99 11.13 -7.92 8.36
N LYS A 100 12.09 -7.06 8.04
CA LYS A 100 13.02 -6.47 9.01
C LYS A 100 12.38 -5.18 9.52
N SER A 101 11.96 -5.19 10.79
CA SER A 101 11.44 -4.02 11.51
C SER A 101 12.56 -3.05 11.87
#